data_AF-A0ABD0YYC5-F1
#
_entry.id   AF-A0ABD0YYC5-F1
#
_cell.length_a   1.000
_cell.length_b   1.000
_cell.length_c   1.000
_cell.angle_alpha   90.00
_cell.angle_beta   90.00
_cell.angle_gamma   90.00
#
_symmetry.space_group_name_H-M   'P 1'
#
loop_
_entity.id
_entity.type
_entity.pdbx_description
1 polymer ?
#
loop_
_entity_poly.entity_id
_entity_poly.type
_entity_poly.pdbx_seq_one_letter_code
_entity_poly.pdbx_strand_id
1 'polypeptide(L)'
;GLGYLNHAVATLRSIVNRHNRIAIVTNLGTKYIDEEERKESKTNSDVQVKPLLGKFWSHVPNMRIIVQKTSANNSERSLHIVKSCLLPIGKRCMVRITDKGVV
;
A
#
# COMPACT_ATOMS: atom_id res chain seq x y z
N GLY A 1 19.81 -4.52 -6.57
CA GLY A 1 18.58 -4.35 -5.78
C GLY A 1 17.50 -5.37 -6.14
N LEU A 2 17.01 -5.36 -7.38
CA LEU A 2 15.86 -6.16 -7.82
C LEU A 2 16.00 -7.67 -7.59
N GLY A 3 17.18 -8.25 -7.82
CA GLY A 3 17.42 -9.69 -7.59
C GLY A 3 17.19 -10.12 -6.15
N TYR A 4 17.63 -9.31 -5.17
CA TYR A 4 17.39 -9.58 -3.75
C TYR A 4 15.91 -9.46 -3.38
N LEU A 5 15.19 -8.48 -3.92
CA LEU A 5 13.75 -8.34 -3.73
C LEU A 5 12.98 -9.51 -4.34
N ASN A 6 13.35 -9.95 -5.54
CA ASN A 6 12.79 -11.14 -6.18
C ASN A 6 12.98 -12.38 -5.31
N HIS A 7 14.21 -12.59 -4.82
CA HIS A 7 14.53 -13.72 -3.96
C HIS A 7 13.73 -13.66 -2.65
N ALA A 8 13.67 -12.50 -1.98
CA ALA A 8 12.89 -12.32 -0.75
C ALA A 8 11.40 -12.63 -0.97
N VAL A 9 10.82 -12.16 -2.07
CA VAL A 9 9.42 -12.44 -2.44
C VAL A 9 9.19 -13.91 -2.72
N ALA A 10 10.10 -14.57 -3.45
CA ALA A 10 10.02 -16.00 -3.73
C ALA A 10 10.06 -16.83 -2.45
N THR A 11 10.98 -16.51 -1.53
CA THR A 11 11.09 -17.14 -0.23
C THR A 11 9.83 -16.94 0.60
N LEU A 12 9.30 -15.71 0.66
CA LEU A 12 8.05 -15.40 1.38
C LEU A 12 6.87 -16.21 0.84
N ARG A 13 6.72 -16.29 -0.49
CA ARG A 13 5.68 -17.08 -1.15
C ARG A 13 5.83 -18.57 -0.84
N SER A 14 7.05 -19.10 -0.85
CA SER A 14 7.34 -20.49 -0.50
C SER A 14 6.88 -20.82 0.92
N ILE A 15 7.19 -19.96 1.91
CA ILE A 15 6.79 -20.14 3.32
C ILE A 15 5.26 -20.09 3.45
N VAL A 16 4.63 -19.07 2.86
CA VAL A 16 3.17 -18.88 2.89
C VAL A 16 2.44 -20.10 2.33
N ASN A 17 2.86 -20.58 1.17
CA ASN A 17 2.23 -21.71 0.49
C ASN A 17 2.46 -23.02 1.23
N ARG A 18 3.66 -23.25 1.77
CA ARG A 18 4.02 -24.48 2.50
C ARG A 18 3.23 -24.61 3.80
N HIS A 19 3.02 -23.51 4.52
CA HIS A 19 2.39 -23.54 5.84
C HIS A 19 0.93 -23.08 5.83
N ASN A 20 0.37 -22.76 4.66
CA ASN A 20 -0.97 -22.21 4.49
C ASN A 20 -1.23 -21.01 5.43
N ARG A 21 -0.30 -20.05 5.44
CA ARG A 21 -0.34 -18.85 6.30
C ARG A 21 -0.49 -17.59 5.48
N ILE A 22 -0.97 -16.52 6.11
CA ILE A 22 -1.06 -15.20 5.48
C ILE A 22 0.21 -14.42 5.79
N ALA A 23 0.84 -13.83 4.77
CA ALA A 23 1.90 -12.85 4.95
C ALA A 23 1.34 -11.43 4.79
N ILE A 24 1.55 -10.59 5.80
CA ILE A 24 1.28 -9.16 5.75
C ILE A 24 2.63 -8.45 5.75
N VAL A 25 2.85 -7.62 4.74
CA VAL A 25 4.08 -6.84 4.58
C VAL A 25 3.75 -5.36 4.57
N THR A 26 4.57 -4.57 5.24
CA THR A 26 4.48 -3.11 5.25
C THR A 26 5.54 -2.51 4.35
N ASN A 27 5.20 -1.39 3.73
CA ASN A 27 6.13 -0.60 2.96
C ASN A 27 5.78 0.87 3.16
N LEU A 28 6.80 1.73 3.13
CA LEU A 28 6.60 3.16 3.22
C LEU A 28 6.04 3.67 1.89
N GLY A 29 5.02 4.52 1.98
CA GLY A 29 4.49 5.25 0.84
C GLY A 29 5.22 6.57 0.69
N THR A 30 5.71 6.87 -0.51
CA THR A 30 6.28 8.17 -0.85
C THR A 30 5.31 8.95 -1.73
N LYS A 31 5.31 10.27 -1.56
CA LYS A 31 4.65 11.22 -2.45
C LYS A 31 5.76 12.02 -3.11
N TYR A 32 5.96 11.79 -4.41
CA TYR A 32 6.80 12.65 -5.23
C TYR A 32 5.89 13.52 -6.07
N ILE A 33 6.20 14.80 -6.14
CA ILE A 33 5.59 15.71 -7.12
C ILE A 33 6.56 15.69 -8.30
N ASP A 34 6.26 14.88 -9.31
CA ASP A 34 6.99 14.99 -10.58
C ASP A 34 6.45 16.21 -11.34
N GLU A 35 7.32 17.15 -11.68
CA GLU A 35 6.92 18.32 -12.47
C GLU A 35 6.49 17.94 -13.90
N GLU A 36 6.94 16.78 -14.39
CA GLU A 36 6.50 16.21 -15.68
C GLU A 36 5.08 15.63 -15.60
N GLU A 37 4.69 14.97 -14.50
CA GLU A 37 3.33 14.44 -14.30
C GLU A 37 2.28 15.56 -14.21
N ARG A 38 2.66 16.78 -13.77
CA ARG A 38 1.77 17.96 -13.78
C ARG A 38 1.32 18.38 -15.18
N LYS A 39 2.11 18.11 -16.22
CA LYS A 39 1.77 18.50 -17.60
C LYS A 39 0.73 17.57 -18.24
N GLU A 40 0.64 16.33 -17.78
CA GLU A 40 -0.29 15.33 -18.33
C GLU A 40 -1.65 15.29 -17.59
N SER A 41 -1.71 15.67 -16.32
CA SER A 41 -2.95 15.65 -15.54
C SER A 41 -3.66 17.03 -15.50
N LYS A 42 -4.44 17.35 -16.54
CA LYS A 42 -5.41 18.48 -16.54
C LYS A 42 -6.69 18.22 -15.71
N THR A 43 -6.71 17.17 -14.90
CA THR A 43 -7.80 16.85 -13.98
C THR A 43 -7.19 16.64 -12.60
N ASN A 44 -7.75 17.31 -11.59
CA ASN A 44 -7.32 17.34 -10.19
C ASN A 44 -6.51 16.09 -9.77
N SER A 45 -5.18 16.20 -9.78
CA SER A 45 -4.29 15.09 -9.52
C SER A 45 -4.26 14.78 -8.03
N ASP A 46 -5.07 13.80 -7.63
CA ASP A 46 -4.97 13.13 -6.34
C ASP A 46 -3.53 12.60 -6.20
N VAL A 47 -2.73 13.20 -5.31
CA VAL A 47 -1.30 12.92 -5.17
C VAL A 47 -1.11 11.42 -4.91
N GLN A 48 -0.69 10.69 -5.94
CA GLN A 48 -0.68 9.24 -5.93
C GLN A 48 0.48 8.72 -5.05
N VAL A 49 0.15 8.09 -3.93
CA VAL A 49 1.15 7.48 -3.06
C VAL A 49 1.76 6.26 -3.76
N LYS A 50 3.07 6.30 -4.01
CA LYS A 50 3.83 5.22 -4.63
C LYS A 50 4.61 4.44 -3.53
N PRO A 51 4.83 3.12 -3.67
CA PRO A 51 5.63 2.37 -2.70
C PRO A 51 7.11 2.74 -2.81
N LEU A 52 7.82 2.88 -1.68
CA LEU A 52 9.24 3.25 -1.63
C LEU A 52 10.14 2.22 -2.34
N LEU A 53 9.77 0.93 -2.28
CA LEU A 53 10.46 -0.16 -2.99
C LEU A 53 10.23 -0.14 -4.52
N GLY A 54 9.63 0.93 -5.04
CA GLY A 54 9.47 1.18 -6.46
C GLY A 54 8.36 0.36 -7.13
N LYS A 55 8.24 0.55 -8.44
CA LYS A 55 7.18 -0.04 -9.28
C LYS A 55 7.13 -1.57 -9.19
N PHE A 56 8.28 -2.22 -9.05
CA PHE A 56 8.37 -3.67 -8.85
C PHE A 56 7.45 -4.15 -7.72
N TRP A 57 7.51 -3.48 -6.56
CA TRP A 57 6.74 -3.86 -5.39
C TRP A 57 5.24 -3.68 -5.56
N SER A 58 4.79 -2.83 -6.50
CA SER A 58 3.36 -2.68 -6.81
C SER A 58 2.73 -3.97 -7.36
N HIS A 59 3.53 -4.82 -8.01
CA HIS A 59 3.05 -6.06 -8.63
C HIS A 59 3.12 -7.27 -7.70
N VAL A 60 4.00 -7.24 -6.70
CA VAL A 60 4.29 -8.36 -5.79
C VAL A 60 3.10 -8.84 -4.94
N PRO A 61 2.43 -7.98 -4.15
CA PRO A 61 1.35 -8.41 -3.26
C PRO A 61 0.03 -8.57 -4.01
N ASN A 62 -0.80 -9.52 -3.56
CA ASN A 62 -2.13 -9.77 -4.15
C ASN A 62 -3.18 -8.76 -3.67
N MET A 63 -2.98 -8.19 -2.47
CA MET A 63 -3.81 -7.12 -1.91
C MET A 63 -2.93 -5.98 -1.43
N ARG A 64 -3.35 -4.74 -1.66
CA ARG A 64 -2.68 -3.52 -1.21
C ARG A 64 -3.68 -2.57 -0.59
N ILE A 65 -3.37 -2.18 0.63
CA ILE A 65 -4.11 -1.18 1.41
C ILE A 65 -3.15 -0.03 1.65
N ILE A 66 -3.57 1.18 1.31
CA ILE A 66 -2.88 2.41 1.67
C ILE A 66 -3.46 2.89 3.00
N VAL A 67 -2.57 3.20 3.95
CA VAL A 67 -2.93 3.76 5.25
C VAL A 67 -2.49 5.22 5.26
N GLN A 68 -3.44 6.14 5.43
CA GLN A 68 -3.18 7.58 5.46
C GLN A 68 -3.66 8.19 6.77
N LYS A 69 -2.91 9.18 7.29
CA LYS A 69 -3.40 10.03 8.39
C LYS A 69 -4.49 10.95 7.85
N THR A 70 -5.54 11.14 8.63
CA THR A 70 -6.58 12.13 8.36
C THR A 70 -6.17 13.47 8.97
N SER A 71 -6.42 14.57 8.26
CA SER A 71 -6.02 15.91 8.72
C SER A 71 -6.70 16.36 10.02
N ALA A 72 -7.87 15.79 10.34
CA ALA A 72 -8.70 16.22 11.45
C ALA A 72 -8.27 15.62 12.81
N ASN A 73 -7.64 14.44 12.83
CA ASN A 73 -7.38 13.72 14.08
C ASN A 73 -6.13 12.83 13.97
N ASN A 74 -5.19 13.01 14.89
CA ASN A 74 -3.95 12.23 14.94
C ASN A 74 -4.16 10.74 15.23
N SER A 75 -5.32 10.36 15.78
CA SER A 75 -5.67 8.96 16.07
C SER A 75 -6.39 8.26 14.92
N GLU A 76 -6.96 8.98 13.96
CA GLU A 76 -7.72 8.39 12.86
C GLU A 76 -6.84 8.10 11.65
N ARG A 77 -7.10 6.97 10.99
CA ARG A 77 -6.46 6.57 9.74
C ARG A 77 -7.52 6.21 8.72
N SER A 78 -7.32 6.69 7.49
CA SER A 78 -8.06 6.23 6.32
C SER A 78 -7.33 5.06 5.69
N LEU A 79 -8.05 3.94 5.51
CA LEU A 79 -7.62 2.75 4.79
C LEU A 79 -8.23 2.78 3.40
N HIS A 80 -7.40 2.65 2.36
CA HIS A 80 -7.85 2.65 0.98
C HIS A 80 -7.35 1.42 0.23
N ILE A 81 -8.27 0.65 -0.35
CA ILE A 81 -7.92 -0.55 -1.14
C ILE A 81 -7.54 -0.13 -2.55
N VAL A 82 -6.27 -0.29 -2.91
CA VAL A 82 -5.75 0.08 -4.24
C VAL A 82 -5.45 -1.11 -5.15
N LYS A 83 -5.34 -2.31 -4.58
CA LYS A 83 -5.22 -3.56 -5.32
C LYS A 83 -5.86 -4.67 -4.50
N SER A 84 -6.69 -5.48 -5.11
CA SER A 84 -7.26 -6.66 -4.46
C SER A 84 -7.76 -7.61 -5.53
N CYS A 85 -7.68 -8.91 -5.27
CA CYS A 85 -8.35 -9.94 -6.05
C CYS A 85 -9.70 -10.37 -5.45
N LEU A 86 -10.05 -9.88 -4.25
CA LEU A 86 -11.22 -10.35 -3.49
C LEU A 86 -12.17 -9.23 -3.08
N LEU A 87 -11.67 -8.01 -2.91
CA LEU A 87 -12.43 -6.87 -2.40
C LEU A 87 -12.57 -5.79 -3.48
N PRO A 88 -13.67 -5.02 -3.50
CA PRO A 88 -13.83 -3.92 -4.45
C PRO A 88 -12.72 -2.87 -4.28
N ILE A 89 -12.03 -2.57 -5.36
CA ILE A 89 -10.98 -1.55 -5.42
C ILE A 89 -11.64 -0.17 -5.26
N GLY A 90 -10.92 0.77 -4.64
CA GLY A 90 -11.38 2.15 -4.46
C GLY A 90 -12.18 2.37 -3.17
N LYS A 91 -12.61 1.30 -2.49
CA LYS A 91 -13.30 1.42 -1.20
C LYS A 91 -12.38 2.01 -0.13
N ARG A 92 -12.99 2.78 0.77
CA ARG A 92 -12.33 3.45 1.89
C ARG A 92 -13.00 3.06 3.19
N CYS A 93 -12.21 2.91 4.25
CA CYS A 93 -12.67 2.64 5.60
C CYS A 93 -11.87 3.54 6.56
N MET A 94 -12.53 4.05 7.59
CA MET A 94 -11.88 4.82 8.65
C MET A 94 -11.67 3.92 9.85
N VAL A 95 -10.46 3.96 10.39
CA VAL A 95 -10.12 3.24 11.63
C VAL A 95 -9.50 4.22 12.63
N ARG A 96 -9.62 3.90 13.91
CA ARG A 96 -9.06 4.70 15.00
C ARG A 96 -8.01 3.89 15.73
N ILE A 97 -6.85 4.49 15.92
CA ILE A 97 -5.78 3.95 16.74
C ILE A 97 -6.00 4.41 18.18
N THR A 98 -6.21 3.45 19.06
CA THR A 98 -6.37 3.63 20.50
C THR A 98 -5.18 3.01 21.23
N ASP A 99 -5.12 3.22 22.54
CA ASP A 99 -4.19 2.53 23.45
C ASP A 99 -4.34 1.00 23.40
N LYS A 100 -5.54 0.50 23.06
CA LYS A 100 -5.85 -0.93 22.93
C LYS A 100 -5.63 -1.48 21.52
N GLY A 101 -5.13 -0.67 20.58
CA GLY A 101 -4.91 -1.07 19.18
C GLY A 101 -5.90 -0.41 18.22
N VAL A 102 -6.18 -1.09 17.10
CA VAL A 102 -7.00 -0.56 16.00
C VAL A 102 -8.47 -0.93 16.20
N VAL A 103 -9.35 0.07 16.15
CA VAL A 103 -10.82 -0.06 16.25
C VAL A 103 -11.49 0.54 15.03
#